data_AF-A0A5U3CRZ6-F1
#
_entry.id   AF-A0A5U3CRZ6-F1
#
_cell.length_a   1.000
_cell.length_b   1.000
_cell.length_c   1.000
_cell.angle_alpha   90.00
_cell.angle_beta   90.00
_cell.angle_gamma   90.00
#
_symmetry.space_group_name_H-M   'P 1'
#
loop_
_entity.id
_entity.type
_entity.pdbx_description
1 polymer ?
#
loop_
_entity_poly.entity_id
_entity_poly.type
_entity_poly.pdbx_seq_one_letter_code
_entity_poly.pdbx_strand_id
1 'polypeptide(L)' 'MTLAEQLKQKGRMEEIQQGMQTGERKTSRKIARAMLKKGIPMADIIETTDVSAEEIPSLLH' A
#
# COMPACT_ATOMS: atom_id res chain seq x y z
N MET A 1 -34.16 -7.17 2.41
CA MET A 1 -32.89 -7.43 3.12
C MET A 1 -33.11 -7.25 4.59
N THR A 2 -32.61 -8.17 5.41
CA THR A 2 -32.64 -8.11 6.87
C THR A 2 -31.45 -7.32 7.42
N LEU A 3 -31.54 -6.87 8.67
CA LEU A 3 -30.44 -6.18 9.35
C LEU A 3 -29.16 -7.04 9.39
N ALA A 4 -29.30 -8.36 9.59
CA ALA A 4 -28.17 -9.28 9.59
C ALA A 4 -27.48 -9.36 8.21
N GLU A 5 -28.24 -9.34 7.12
CA GLU A 5 -27.69 -9.34 5.76
C GLU A 5 -26.94 -8.04 5.46
N GLN A 6 -27.45 -6.89 5.90
CA GLN A 6 -26.79 -5.59 5.76
C GLN A 6 -25.45 -5.53 6.51
N LEU A 7 -25.43 -5.99 7.76
CA LEU A 7 -24.20 -6.06 8.55
C LEU A 7 -23.16 -6.99 7.91
N LYS A 8 -23.58 -8.16 7.42
CA LYS A 8 -22.69 -9.10 6.74
C LYS A 8 -22.15 -8.55 5.42
N GLN A 9 -22.95 -7.78 4.67
CA GLN A 9 -22.49 -7.09 3.46
C GLN A 9 -21.48 -6.00 3.79
N LYS A 10 -21.74 -5.19 4.83
CA LYS A 10 -20.83 -4.13 5.26
C LYS A 10 -19.47 -4.69 5.69
N GLY A 11 -19.47 -5.75 6.51
CA GLY A 11 -18.22 -6.40 6.95
C GLY A 11 -17.37 -6.90 5.76
N ARG A 12 -18.00 -7.52 4.75
CA ARG A 12 -17.27 -7.95 3.54
C ARG A 12 -16.68 -6.77 2.75
N MET A 13 -17.39 -5.65 2.65
CA MET A 13 -16.87 -4.47 1.96
C MET A 13 -15.67 -3.87 2.71
N GLU A 14 -15.74 -3.80 4.03
CA GLU A 14 -14.62 -3.33 4.87
C GLU A 14 -13.40 -4.24 4.72
N GLU A 15 -13.56 -5.56 4.73
CA GLU A 15 -12.47 -6.52 4.49
C GLU A 15 -11.83 -6.36 3.12
N ILE A 16 -12.64 -6.22 2.06
CA ILE A 16 -12.15 -6.00 0.70
C ILE A 16 -11.36 -4.69 0.61
N GLN A 17 -11.88 -3.62 1.21
CA GLN A 17 -11.23 -2.31 1.20
C GLN A 17 -9.89 -2.34 1.95
N GLN A 18 -9.84 -2.97 3.13
CA GLN A 18 -8.60 -3.15 3.89
C GLN A 18 -7.58 -4.00 3.11
N GLY A 19 -8.05 -5.07 2.46
CA GLY A 19 -7.21 -5.92 1.62
C GLY A 19 -6.60 -5.16 0.44
N MET A 20 -7.41 -4.34 -0.24
CA MET A 20 -6.97 -3.50 -1.35
C MET A 20 -5.93 -2.47 -0.89
N GLN A 21 -6.21 -1.72 0.17
CA GLN A 21 -5.29 -0.71 0.70
C GLN A 21 -3.96 -1.33 1.18
N THR A 22 -4.02 -2.51 1.80
CA THR A 22 -2.82 -3.25 2.21
C THR A 22 -2.01 -3.74 1.01
N GLY A 23 -2.70 -4.22 -0.03
CA GLY A 23 -2.08 -4.67 -1.28
C GLY A 23 -1.36 -3.54 -2.04
N GLU A 24 -2.01 -2.38 -2.16
CA GLU A 24 -1.44 -1.18 -2.75
C GLU A 24 -0.17 -0.75 -2.01
N ARG A 25 -0.25 -0.57 -0.68
CA ARG A 25 0.92 -0.20 0.15
C ARG A 25 2.07 -1.20 0.01
N LYS A 26 1.78 -2.50 0.02
CA LYS A 26 2.81 -3.55 -0.13
C LYS A 26 3.47 -3.49 -1.51
N THR A 27 2.69 -3.18 -2.55
CA THR A 27 3.18 -3.08 -3.93
C THR A 27 4.06 -1.84 -4.10
N SER A 28 3.60 -0.67 -3.65
CA SER A 28 4.39 0.56 -3.62
C SER A 28 5.74 0.37 -2.94
N ARG A 29 5.77 -0.22 -1.73
CA ARG A 29 7.01 -0.52 -1.00
C ARG A 29 7.93 -1.48 -1.76
N LYS A 30 7.37 -2.51 -2.41
CA LYS A 30 8.16 -3.47 -3.21
C LYS A 30 8.80 -2.80 -4.42
N ILE A 31 8.09 -1.91 -5.10
CA ILE A 31 8.60 -1.15 -6.24
C ILE A 31 9.68 -0.18 -5.78
N ALA A 32 9.41 0.63 -4.75
CA ALA A 32 10.38 1.57 -4.18
C ALA A 32 11.69 0.89 -3.77
N ARG A 33 11.59 -0.29 -3.14
CA ARG A 33 12.77 -1.09 -2.79
C ARG A 33 13.56 -1.57 -4.01
N ALA A 34 12.89 -1.95 -5.09
CA ALA A 34 13.54 -2.33 -6.33
C ALA A 34 14.23 -1.13 -7.01
N MET A 35 13.62 0.05 -6.96
CA MET A 35 14.18 1.29 -7.49
C MET A 35 15.42 1.75 -6.69
N LEU A 36 15.36 1.69 -5.35
CA LEU A 36 16.51 1.96 -4.48
C LEU A 36 17.69 1.04 -4.81
N LYS A 37 17.44 -0.27 -4.99
CA LYS A 37 18.48 -1.24 -5.37
C LYS A 37 19.09 -0.95 -6.74
N LYS A 38 18.37 -0.28 -7.63
CA LYS A 38 18.85 0.15 -8.95
C LYS A 38 19.56 1.51 -8.91
N GLY A 39 19.67 2.14 -7.75
CA GLY A 39 20.30 3.46 -7.60
C GLY A 39 19.46 4.62 -8.12
N ILE A 40 18.14 4.44 -8.25
CA ILE A 40 17.24 5.54 -8.64
C ILE A 40 17.21 6.59 -7.51
N PRO A 41 17.27 7.90 -7.82
CA PRO A 41 17.17 8.96 -6.83
C PRO A 41 15.91 8.88 -5.96
N MET A 42 16.04 9.23 -4.68
CA MET A 42 14.93 9.18 -3.72
C MET A 42 13.74 10.06 -4.14
N ALA A 43 14.00 11.21 -4.77
CA ALA A 43 12.95 12.11 -5.25
C ALA A 43 12.05 11.41 -6.27
N ASP A 44 12.63 10.77 -7.29
CA ASP A 44 11.91 10.05 -8.34
C ASP A 44 11.13 8.86 -7.76
N ILE A 45 11.68 8.20 -6.73
CA ILE A 45 11.01 7.08 -6.05
C ILE A 45 9.76 7.57 -5.32
N ILE A 46 9.87 8.65 -4.56
CA ILE A 46 8.74 9.23 -3.81
C ILE A 46 7.63 9.66 -4.79
N GLU A 47 8.00 10.31 -5.89
CA GLU A 47 7.05 10.74 -6.93
C GLU A 47 6.35 9.56 -7.62
N THR A 48 7.06 8.46 -7.88
CA THR A 48 6.53 7.36 -8.70
C THR A 48 5.77 6.30 -7.90
N THR A 49 6.07 6.16 -6.60
CA THR A 49 5.59 5.01 -5.81
C THR A 49 4.61 5.37 -4.70
N ASP A 50 4.33 6.66 -4.48
CA ASP A 50 3.53 7.17 -3.35
C ASP A 50 4.08 6.72 -1.97
N VAL A 51 5.37 6.39 -1.91
CA VAL A 51 6.04 6.06 -0.65
C VAL A 51 6.59 7.34 -0.05
N SER A 52 6.31 7.57 1.22
CA SER A 52 6.77 8.77 1.91
C SER A 52 8.28 8.77 2.14
N ALA A 53 8.88 9.95 2.24
CA ALA A 53 10.30 10.10 2.57
C ALA A 53 10.68 9.41 3.90
N GLU A 54 9.73 9.36 4.85
CA GLU A 54 9.90 8.71 6.17
C GLU A 54 9.93 7.17 6.07
N GLU A 55 9.29 6.60 5.05
CA GLU A 55 9.28 5.15 4.83
C GLU A 55 10.54 4.67 4.11
N ILE A 56 11.24 5.52 3.36
CA ILE A 56 12.43 5.16 2.58
C ILE A 56 13.53 4.51 3.45
N PRO A 57 13.93 5.05 4.63
CA PRO A 57 14.90 4.41 5.50
C PRO A 57 14.53 2.98 5.89
N SER A 58 13.24 2.72 6.13
CA SER A 58 12.74 1.39 6.52
C SER A 58 12.83 0.35 5.39
N LEU A 59 12.98 0.79 4.13
CA LEU A 59 13.10 -0.09 2.95
C LEU A 59 14.55 -0.50 2.65
N LEU A 60 15.52 0.20 3.24
CA LEU A 60 16.95 -0.08 3.10
C LEU A 60 17.43 -1.25 3.99
N HIS A 61 16.68 -1.56 5.06
CA HIS A 61 16.92 -2.70 5.95
C HIS A 61 16.27 -3.98 5.38
#